data_AF-H1KUH7-F1
#
_entry.id   AF-H1KUH7-F1
#
_cell.length_a   1.000
_cell.length_b   1.000
_cell.length_c   1.000
_cell.angle_alpha   90.00
_cell.angle_beta   90.00
_cell.angle_gamma   90.00
#
_symmetry.space_group_name_H-M   'P 1'
#
loop_
_entity.id
_entity.type
_entity.pdbx_description
1 polymer ?
#
loop_
_entity_poly.entity_id
_entity_poly.type
_entity_poly.pdbx_seq_one_letter_code
_entity_poly.pdbx_strand_id
1 'polypeptide(L)'
;MARNANRKPRDSGFGVEAEAQPSAAGPADVGTVTAAGREWAVGLLWQAVENTAKAVAEAKAMAQNSVEGDFYLVRPEGTHQYAVGWRAAGHKAGMPSLAATVGEGRDNLIGVFPVVGGYYFVAIRDGAVLATCDRFLADKRDAMEAFNNIYGNAGGWNDAFAPEEFRFQETKEVALDSLIGKKTGPKLVDVRRAGATIRLVGILLIGAAIVGAGLAYWNHLKEQEYQAELERIRRQAMSVKLPGKQAEPPPPPPWAGQVVAADFIRSCVDEIGRYPFAVAGWKPTTVSCSPQGPVVQVQALMDREGQISSANWIGASLKKGDFQPAITRPSSDKAAAAWTGKPQQAMLPDLKTHPVSRVQSYLASQFEEALTRLDITAAQQTEFYISTKYTFRTQLDPREFLPILEKVPGMTMQKITYDYTQNNFTGSWIVEGSFHEAKPIPEGGVKAKPGARPAPNMQKRS
;
A
#
# COMPACT_ATOMS: atom_id res chain seq x y z
N MET A 1 -66.89 -10.66 12.15
CA MET A 1 -67.22 -10.10 13.49
C MET A 1 -66.31 -10.73 14.52
N ALA A 2 -65.64 -9.89 15.33
CA ALA A 2 -64.96 -10.16 16.61
C ALA A 2 -63.76 -11.13 16.63
N ARG A 3 -62.67 -10.96 17.39
CA ARG A 3 -62.03 -9.87 18.18
C ARG A 3 -60.71 -10.49 18.70
N ASN A 4 -59.62 -9.70 18.72
CA ASN A 4 -58.50 -9.65 19.69
C ASN A 4 -57.84 -10.96 20.22
N ALA A 5 -56.54 -11.05 20.49
CA ALA A 5 -55.42 -10.12 20.47
C ALA A 5 -54.13 -10.95 20.66
N ASN A 6 -53.00 -10.52 20.11
CA ASN A 6 -51.76 -10.62 20.89
C ASN A 6 -50.79 -9.49 20.53
N ARG A 7 -50.40 -8.76 21.58
CA ARG A 7 -49.59 -7.54 21.59
C ARG A 7 -48.11 -7.87 21.35
N LYS A 8 -47.45 -7.14 20.46
CA LYS A 8 -45.99 -6.89 20.50
C LYS A 8 -45.72 -5.55 21.20
N PRO A 9 -44.59 -5.40 21.90
CA PRO A 9 -44.30 -4.23 22.71
C PRO A 9 -43.94 -3.01 21.84
N ARG A 10 -44.34 -1.84 22.35
CA ARG A 10 -43.99 -0.51 21.86
C ARG A 10 -42.52 -0.24 22.17
N ASP A 11 -41.74 0.07 21.14
CA ASP A 11 -40.49 0.81 21.31
C ASP A 11 -40.77 2.26 20.90
N SER A 12 -40.60 3.14 21.87
CA SER A 12 -40.70 4.58 21.77
C SER A 12 -39.39 5.12 21.20
N GLY A 13 -39.34 5.28 19.88
CA GLY A 13 -38.30 6.04 19.19
C GLY A 13 -38.92 7.25 18.52
N PHE A 14 -38.52 8.45 18.96
CA PHE A 14 -38.85 9.73 18.34
C PHE A 14 -38.48 9.70 16.85
N GLY A 15 -39.47 9.55 15.98
CA GLY A 15 -39.33 9.75 14.54
C GLY A 15 -39.31 11.25 14.27
N VAL A 16 -38.12 11.80 14.07
CA VAL A 16 -37.98 13.08 13.34
C VAL A 16 -38.17 12.72 11.86
N GLU A 17 -39.30 13.15 11.30
CA GLU A 17 -39.47 13.24 9.85
C GLU A 17 -38.40 14.21 9.35
N ALA A 18 -37.28 13.66 8.86
CA ALA A 18 -36.29 14.44 8.13
C ALA A 18 -36.90 14.78 6.77
N GLU A 19 -37.09 16.08 6.57
CA GLU A 19 -37.60 16.72 5.35
C GLU A 19 -37.00 16.09 4.10
N ALA A 20 -37.87 15.81 3.12
CA ALA A 20 -37.46 15.47 1.78
C ALA A 20 -36.55 16.58 1.23
N GLN A 21 -35.28 16.27 1.05
CA GLN A 21 -34.34 17.12 0.33
C GLN A 21 -34.92 17.41 -1.07
N PRO A 22 -35.05 18.68 -1.48
CA PRO A 22 -35.50 18.99 -2.82
C PRO A 22 -34.51 18.42 -3.85
N SER A 23 -35.08 17.71 -4.83
CA SER A 23 -34.42 17.09 -5.98
C SER A 23 -33.33 17.97 -6.59
N ALA A 24 -32.13 17.40 -6.71
CA ALA A 24 -30.94 17.96 -7.36
C ALA A 24 -31.08 18.05 -8.89
N ALA A 25 -32.04 18.84 -9.36
CA ALA A 25 -32.00 19.35 -10.73
C ALA A 25 -31.15 20.62 -10.71
N GLY A 26 -29.90 20.54 -11.19
CA GLY A 26 -29.12 21.73 -11.49
C GLY A 26 -29.95 22.61 -12.44
N PRO A 27 -30.18 23.88 -12.13
CA PRO A 27 -31.12 24.64 -12.92
C PRO A 27 -30.53 24.97 -14.29
N ALA A 28 -31.39 25.06 -15.29
CA ALA A 28 -31.13 25.70 -16.57
C ALA A 28 -30.99 27.23 -16.41
N ASP A 29 -30.27 27.66 -15.36
CA ASP A 29 -30.12 29.06 -14.98
C ASP A 29 -28.78 29.61 -15.47
N VAL A 30 -28.78 30.89 -15.78
CA VAL A 30 -27.60 31.64 -16.20
C VAL A 30 -26.58 31.67 -15.06
N GLY A 31 -25.47 30.93 -15.19
CA GLY A 31 -24.40 30.87 -14.19
C GLY A 31 -23.34 31.97 -14.34
N THR A 32 -23.52 32.90 -15.27
CA THR A 32 -22.53 33.95 -15.54
C THR A 32 -23.17 35.32 -15.72
N VAL A 33 -22.65 36.33 -15.02
CA VAL A 33 -23.09 37.73 -15.13
C VAL A 33 -21.90 38.62 -15.48
N THR A 34 -22.13 39.63 -16.31
CA THR A 34 -21.12 40.66 -16.61
C THR A 34 -21.34 41.88 -15.72
N ALA A 35 -20.31 42.26 -14.96
CA ALA A 35 -20.30 43.45 -14.09
C ALA A 35 -18.87 43.99 -13.96
N ALA A 36 -18.70 45.30 -13.82
CA ALA A 36 -17.40 45.98 -13.80
C ALA A 36 -16.46 45.57 -14.95
N GLY A 37 -17.03 45.39 -16.16
CA GLY A 37 -16.29 45.04 -17.37
C GLY A 37 -15.72 43.61 -17.42
N ARG A 38 -16.19 42.70 -16.56
CA ARG A 38 -15.72 41.30 -16.52
C ARG A 38 -16.85 40.30 -16.23
N GLU A 39 -16.62 39.06 -16.62
CA GLU A 39 -17.51 37.93 -16.37
C GLU A 39 -17.32 37.37 -14.95
N TRP A 40 -18.42 37.13 -14.24
CA TRP A 40 -18.46 36.59 -12.89
C TRP A 40 -19.35 35.35 -12.81
N ALA A 41 -18.96 34.39 -11.98
CA ALA A 41 -19.77 33.23 -11.64
C ALA A 41 -20.86 33.61 -10.62
N VAL A 42 -22.08 33.19 -10.90
CA VAL A 42 -23.28 33.30 -10.08
C VAL A 42 -24.03 31.96 -10.10
N GLY A 43 -24.99 31.73 -9.22
CA GLY A 43 -25.69 30.44 -9.23
C GLY A 43 -24.84 29.29 -8.70
N LEU A 44 -23.88 29.60 -7.81
CA LEU A 44 -23.05 28.58 -7.18
C LEU A 44 -23.78 27.92 -6.02
N LEU A 45 -23.56 26.63 -5.82
CA LEU A 45 -24.08 25.93 -4.65
C LEU A 45 -23.15 26.17 -3.46
N TRP A 46 -23.64 26.94 -2.50
CA TRP A 46 -22.92 27.30 -1.28
C TRP A 46 -23.18 26.30 -0.14
N GLN A 47 -22.10 25.89 0.53
CA GLN A 47 -22.14 24.99 1.67
C GLN A 47 -21.18 25.47 2.77
N ALA A 48 -21.55 25.19 4.02
CA ALA A 48 -20.66 25.42 5.16
C ALA A 48 -19.50 24.41 5.13
N VAL A 49 -18.33 24.86 5.57
CA VAL A 49 -17.18 23.97 5.80
C VAL A 49 -17.28 23.43 7.22
N GLU A 50 -17.23 22.10 7.39
CA GLU A 50 -17.22 21.48 8.72
C GLU A 50 -15.82 21.55 9.34
N ASN A 51 -14.78 21.26 8.54
CA ASN A 51 -13.40 21.31 8.96
C ASN A 51 -12.57 22.20 8.04
N THR A 52 -12.18 23.37 8.54
CA THR A 52 -11.42 24.38 7.79
C THR A 52 -10.09 23.85 7.24
N ALA A 53 -9.42 22.92 7.96
CA ALA A 53 -8.20 22.28 7.49
C ALA A 53 -8.43 21.32 6.30
N LYS A 54 -9.68 20.88 6.10
CA LYS A 54 -10.08 19.97 5.02
C LYS A 54 -11.04 20.63 4.01
N ALA A 55 -11.25 21.94 4.07
CA ALA A 55 -12.20 22.67 3.23
C ALA A 55 -12.07 22.36 1.73
N VAL A 56 -10.83 22.28 1.22
CA VAL A 56 -10.57 21.93 -0.19
C VAL A 56 -10.97 20.48 -0.51
N ALA A 57 -10.71 19.56 0.40
CA ALA A 57 -11.07 18.15 0.23
C ALA A 57 -12.59 17.97 0.30
N GLU A 58 -13.26 18.64 1.25
CA GLU A 58 -14.73 18.66 1.37
C GLU A 58 -15.39 19.24 0.11
N ALA A 59 -14.90 20.39 -0.37
CA ALA A 59 -15.42 21.02 -1.58
C ALA A 59 -15.27 20.12 -2.82
N LYS A 60 -14.12 19.45 -2.96
CA LYS A 60 -13.90 18.47 -4.03
C LYS A 60 -14.80 17.25 -3.89
N ALA A 61 -14.94 16.71 -2.67
CA ALA A 61 -15.80 15.56 -2.41
C ALA A 61 -17.26 15.88 -2.74
N MET A 62 -17.75 17.06 -2.37
CA MET A 62 -19.09 17.50 -2.74
C MET A 62 -19.24 17.57 -4.27
N ALA A 63 -18.32 18.27 -4.94
CA ALA A 63 -18.37 18.43 -6.39
C ALA A 63 -18.31 17.08 -7.11
N GLN A 64 -17.45 16.15 -6.68
CA GLN A 64 -17.26 14.87 -7.36
C GLN A 64 -18.33 13.83 -7.04
N ASN A 65 -18.75 13.74 -5.78
CA ASN A 65 -19.46 12.57 -5.28
C ASN A 65 -20.94 12.77 -5.07
N SER A 66 -21.43 14.02 -5.02
CA SER A 66 -22.86 14.22 -4.70
C SER A 66 -23.61 15.23 -5.56
N VAL A 67 -22.94 16.18 -6.21
CA VAL A 67 -23.64 17.15 -7.09
C VAL A 67 -23.06 17.28 -8.50
N GLU A 68 -22.09 16.42 -8.85
CA GLU A 68 -21.46 16.37 -10.18
C GLU A 68 -20.95 17.74 -10.68
N GLY A 69 -20.36 18.52 -9.79
CA GLY A 69 -19.74 19.80 -10.07
C GLY A 69 -18.40 19.69 -10.79
N ASP A 70 -18.15 20.60 -11.74
CA ASP A 70 -16.88 20.69 -12.48
C ASP A 70 -15.85 21.57 -11.78
N PHE A 71 -16.32 22.53 -11.00
CA PHE A 71 -15.50 23.53 -10.34
C PHE A 71 -15.86 23.68 -8.87
N TYR A 72 -14.89 24.09 -8.09
CA TYR A 72 -15.09 24.46 -6.70
C TYR A 72 -14.33 25.74 -6.36
N LEU A 73 -14.77 26.44 -5.33
CA LEU A 73 -14.00 27.48 -4.65
C LEU A 73 -14.13 27.31 -3.15
N VAL A 74 -13.09 27.71 -2.41
CA VAL A 74 -13.13 27.84 -0.96
C VAL A 74 -12.93 29.31 -0.63
N ARG A 75 -13.75 29.88 0.24
CA ARG A 75 -13.60 31.27 0.65
C ARG A 75 -12.34 31.42 1.51
N PRO A 76 -11.44 32.37 1.18
CA PRO A 76 -10.23 32.60 1.96
C PRO A 76 -10.51 33.36 3.26
N GLU A 77 -11.57 34.18 3.29
CA GLU A 77 -11.88 35.12 4.37
C GLU A 77 -13.39 35.14 4.67
N GLY A 78 -13.74 35.52 5.91
CA GLY A 78 -15.11 35.50 6.44
C GLY A 78 -15.53 34.11 6.92
N THR A 79 -16.84 33.86 6.97
CA THR A 79 -17.39 32.55 7.37
C THR A 79 -16.97 31.48 6.38
N HIS A 80 -16.37 30.41 6.90
CA HIS A 80 -15.80 29.34 6.09
C HIS A 80 -16.90 28.59 5.32
N GLN A 81 -16.94 28.85 4.02
CA GLN A 81 -17.81 28.18 3.07
C GLN A 81 -17.02 27.77 1.84
N TYR A 82 -17.55 26.77 1.16
CA TYR A 82 -17.15 26.45 -0.20
C TYR A 82 -18.35 26.60 -1.14
N ALA A 83 -18.05 26.76 -2.42
CA ALA A 83 -19.06 26.79 -3.46
C ALA A 83 -18.69 25.81 -4.57
N VAL A 84 -19.71 25.21 -5.17
CA VAL A 84 -19.59 24.31 -6.33
C VAL A 84 -20.24 24.95 -7.54
N GLY A 85 -19.61 24.80 -8.71
CA GLY A 85 -20.10 25.34 -9.98
C GLY A 85 -19.98 24.34 -11.13
N TRP A 86 -20.86 24.49 -12.12
CA TRP A 86 -20.96 23.61 -13.29
C TRP A 86 -20.57 24.30 -14.58
N ARG A 87 -19.88 23.57 -15.46
CA ARG A 87 -19.56 24.02 -16.81
C ARG A 87 -20.82 24.17 -17.67
N ALA A 88 -21.83 23.34 -17.44
CA ALA A 88 -23.12 23.42 -18.12
C ALA A 88 -23.82 24.78 -17.89
N ALA A 89 -23.59 25.42 -16.73
CA ALA A 89 -24.10 26.75 -16.40
C ALA A 89 -23.22 27.90 -16.93
N GLY A 90 -22.15 27.60 -17.69
CA GLY A 90 -21.24 28.60 -18.28
C GLY A 90 -19.98 28.88 -17.45
N HIS A 91 -19.83 28.27 -16.26
CA HIS A 91 -18.66 28.48 -15.41
C HIS A 91 -17.35 27.99 -16.05
N LYS A 92 -16.24 28.64 -15.69
CA LYS A 92 -14.89 28.32 -16.19
C LYS A 92 -13.86 28.37 -15.05
N ALA A 93 -12.80 27.58 -15.17
CA ALA A 93 -11.67 27.67 -14.26
C ALA A 93 -11.06 29.07 -14.29
N GLY A 94 -10.77 29.63 -13.11
CA GLY A 94 -10.25 30.98 -12.94
C GLY A 94 -11.33 32.08 -12.93
N MET A 95 -12.60 31.75 -13.20
CA MET A 95 -13.71 32.70 -13.11
C MET A 95 -13.95 33.09 -11.64
N PRO A 96 -14.10 34.37 -11.32
CA PRO A 96 -14.34 34.83 -9.96
C PRO A 96 -15.79 34.59 -9.50
N SER A 97 -16.03 34.40 -8.21
CA SER A 97 -17.39 34.40 -7.65
C SER A 97 -17.88 35.81 -7.31
N LEU A 98 -19.06 36.16 -7.81
CA LEU A 98 -19.68 37.45 -7.53
C LEU A 98 -20.15 37.54 -6.07
N ALA A 99 -20.87 36.53 -5.57
CA ALA A 99 -21.36 36.50 -4.19
C ALA A 99 -20.23 36.63 -3.16
N ALA A 100 -19.12 35.90 -3.37
CA ALA A 100 -17.95 35.98 -2.50
C ALA A 100 -17.33 37.38 -2.46
N THR A 101 -17.35 38.08 -3.59
CA THR A 101 -16.72 39.39 -3.77
C THR A 101 -17.58 40.52 -3.20
N VAL A 102 -18.88 40.47 -3.46
CA VAL A 102 -19.86 41.41 -2.89
C VAL A 102 -19.98 41.20 -1.38
N GLY A 103 -19.80 39.97 -0.88
CA GLY A 103 -19.81 39.66 0.54
C GLY A 103 -18.55 40.00 1.33
N GLU A 104 -17.44 40.27 0.65
CA GLU A 104 -16.16 40.51 1.32
C GLU A 104 -16.25 41.77 2.22
N GLY A 105 -16.13 41.54 3.53
CA GLY A 105 -16.23 42.56 4.58
C GLY A 105 -17.65 42.89 5.06
N ARG A 106 -18.65 42.07 4.71
CA ARG A 106 -20.06 42.31 5.06
C ARG A 106 -20.69 41.08 5.69
N ASP A 107 -21.26 41.26 6.89
CA ASP A 107 -21.87 40.16 7.64
C ASP A 107 -23.32 39.91 7.22
N ASN A 108 -24.15 40.95 7.16
CA ASN A 108 -25.57 40.86 6.84
C ASN A 108 -25.92 41.76 5.65
N LEU A 109 -25.89 41.20 4.44
CA LEU A 109 -26.20 41.88 3.18
C LEU A 109 -27.31 41.16 2.43
N ILE A 110 -28.25 41.91 1.87
CA ILE A 110 -29.20 41.41 0.86
C ILE A 110 -29.26 42.40 -0.29
N GLY A 111 -29.25 41.90 -1.52
CA GLY A 111 -29.16 42.74 -2.70
C GLY A 111 -29.86 42.15 -3.91
N VAL A 112 -30.64 42.98 -4.61
CA VAL A 112 -30.97 42.77 -6.03
C VAL A 112 -30.36 43.89 -6.85
N PHE A 113 -29.65 43.52 -7.92
CA PHE A 113 -28.95 44.45 -8.79
C PHE A 113 -29.36 44.24 -10.25
N PRO A 114 -29.67 45.30 -11.01
CA PRO A 114 -29.91 45.19 -12.44
C PRO A 114 -28.60 44.81 -13.15
N VAL A 115 -28.67 43.82 -14.04
CA VAL A 115 -27.56 43.33 -14.84
C VAL A 115 -28.01 43.09 -16.28
N VAL A 116 -27.07 42.84 -17.20
CA VAL A 116 -27.43 42.58 -18.60
C VAL A 116 -28.36 41.37 -18.68
N GLY A 117 -29.58 41.59 -19.19
CA GLY A 117 -30.59 40.54 -19.41
C GLY A 117 -31.49 40.22 -18.22
N GLY A 118 -31.32 40.86 -17.05
CA GLY A 118 -32.14 40.58 -15.88
C GLY A 118 -31.61 41.20 -14.59
N TYR A 119 -31.68 40.46 -13.50
CA TYR A 119 -31.30 40.88 -12.16
C TYR A 119 -30.41 39.83 -11.49
N TYR A 120 -29.39 40.28 -10.76
CA TYR A 120 -28.60 39.44 -9.89
C TYR A 120 -29.10 39.59 -8.45
N PHE A 121 -29.47 38.46 -7.84
CA PHE A 121 -29.85 38.38 -6.44
C PHE A 121 -28.72 37.77 -5.62
N VAL A 122 -28.50 38.29 -4.41
CA VAL A 122 -27.56 37.76 -3.43
C VAL A 122 -28.03 38.08 -2.01
N ALA A 123 -27.88 37.12 -1.09
CA ALA A 123 -28.09 37.33 0.34
C ALA A 123 -27.00 36.63 1.14
N ILE A 124 -26.50 37.32 2.16
CA ILE A 124 -25.37 36.95 3.00
C ILE A 124 -25.76 37.24 4.44
N ARG A 125 -25.69 36.24 5.31
CA ARG A 125 -26.04 36.35 6.72
C ARG A 125 -24.92 35.79 7.57
N ASP A 126 -24.54 36.51 8.62
CA ASP A 126 -23.39 36.18 9.48
C ASP A 126 -22.14 35.85 8.63
N GLY A 127 -21.93 36.63 7.57
CA GLY A 127 -20.83 36.48 6.62
C GLY A 127 -20.95 35.30 5.65
N ALA A 128 -21.99 34.46 5.76
CA ALA A 128 -22.22 33.28 4.93
C ALA A 128 -23.23 33.56 3.80
N VAL A 129 -22.87 33.21 2.55
CA VAL A 129 -23.80 33.25 1.42
C VAL A 129 -24.89 32.21 1.63
N LEU A 130 -26.15 32.62 1.53
CA LEU A 130 -27.29 31.73 1.65
C LEU A 130 -27.46 30.89 0.37
N ALA A 131 -27.64 29.57 0.52
CA ALA A 131 -27.54 28.60 -0.56
C ALA A 131 -28.46 28.85 -1.77
N THR A 132 -29.62 29.46 -1.56
CA THR A 132 -30.62 29.74 -2.62
C THR A 132 -30.59 31.19 -3.13
N CYS A 133 -29.66 32.00 -2.62
CA CYS A 133 -29.70 33.43 -2.81
C CYS A 133 -28.67 33.96 -3.81
N ASP A 134 -27.63 33.21 -4.17
CA ASP A 134 -26.70 33.55 -5.27
C ASP A 134 -27.30 33.10 -6.61
N ARG A 135 -28.03 33.97 -7.33
CA ARG A 135 -28.71 33.58 -8.58
C ARG A 135 -28.98 34.74 -9.53
N PHE A 136 -29.07 34.41 -10.81
CA PHE A 136 -29.60 35.29 -11.85
C PHE A 136 -31.11 35.09 -11.99
N LEU A 137 -31.84 36.18 -12.17
CA LEU A 137 -33.29 36.21 -12.34
C LEU A 137 -33.62 37.04 -13.57
N ALA A 138 -34.22 36.43 -14.60
CA ALA A 138 -34.51 37.10 -15.86
C ALA A 138 -35.60 38.18 -15.69
N ASP A 139 -36.62 37.88 -14.90
CA ASP A 139 -37.81 38.70 -14.77
C ASP A 139 -37.82 39.56 -13.51
N LYS A 140 -38.29 40.81 -13.68
CA LYS A 140 -38.45 41.77 -12.57
C LYS A 140 -39.33 41.23 -11.44
N ARG A 141 -40.43 40.57 -11.78
CA ARG A 141 -41.38 40.04 -10.78
C ARG A 141 -40.71 38.99 -9.90
N ASP A 142 -39.95 38.09 -10.51
CA ASP A 142 -39.28 37.00 -9.80
C ASP A 142 -38.14 37.55 -8.92
N ALA A 143 -37.44 38.60 -9.39
CA ALA A 143 -36.47 39.34 -8.59
C ALA A 143 -37.09 40.04 -7.37
N MET A 144 -38.25 40.67 -7.54
CA MET A 144 -38.99 41.29 -6.42
C MET A 144 -39.47 40.25 -5.42
N GLU A 145 -40.02 39.13 -5.89
CA GLU A 145 -40.51 38.04 -5.04
C GLU A 145 -39.35 37.38 -4.27
N ALA A 146 -38.25 37.07 -4.96
CA ALA A 146 -37.02 36.55 -4.36
C ALA A 146 -36.50 37.44 -3.22
N PHE A 147 -36.42 38.74 -3.48
CA PHE A 147 -35.98 39.70 -2.47
C PHE A 147 -36.95 39.76 -1.30
N ASN A 148 -38.25 39.95 -1.57
CA ASN A 148 -39.27 40.11 -0.53
C ASN A 148 -39.40 38.89 0.38
N ASN A 149 -39.29 37.68 -0.18
CA ASN A 149 -39.36 36.43 0.58
C ASN A 149 -38.23 36.28 1.60
N ILE A 150 -37.05 36.84 1.32
CA ILE A 150 -35.92 36.78 2.26
C ILE A 150 -35.91 38.03 3.15
N TYR A 151 -36.09 39.22 2.57
CA TYR A 151 -36.10 40.49 3.28
C TYR A 151 -37.21 40.57 4.34
N GLY A 152 -38.43 40.16 3.99
CA GLY A 152 -39.60 40.25 4.89
C GLY A 152 -39.61 39.20 6.00
N ASN A 153 -39.01 38.03 5.78
CA ASN A 153 -39.00 36.93 6.76
C ASN A 153 -37.80 37.00 7.71
N ALA A 154 -36.69 37.58 7.26
CA ALA A 154 -35.47 37.71 8.03
C ALA A 154 -35.18 39.19 8.28
N GLY A 155 -35.39 39.68 9.51
CA GLY A 155 -34.91 41.00 9.92
C GLY A 155 -33.40 41.04 10.14
N GLY A 156 -32.84 42.25 10.33
CA GLY A 156 -31.45 42.47 10.76
C GLY A 156 -30.42 42.64 9.64
N TRP A 157 -30.84 43.12 8.47
CA TRP A 157 -29.92 43.43 7.37
C TRP A 157 -29.18 44.75 7.65
N ASN A 158 -27.85 44.72 7.62
CA ASN A 158 -27.03 45.94 7.74
C ASN A 158 -27.00 46.70 6.41
N ASP A 159 -26.92 45.94 5.32
CA ASP A 159 -26.84 46.43 3.95
C ASP A 159 -27.98 45.82 3.12
N ALA A 160 -28.99 46.61 2.80
CA ALA A 160 -30.10 46.20 1.94
C ALA A 160 -30.10 47.02 0.65
N PHE A 161 -29.93 46.35 -0.50
CA PHE A 161 -29.85 46.99 -1.81
C PHE A 161 -30.96 46.52 -2.74
N ALA A 162 -31.68 47.45 -3.33
CA ALA A 162 -32.70 47.15 -4.33
C ALA A 162 -32.86 48.35 -5.28
N PRO A 163 -33.31 48.13 -6.54
CA PRO A 163 -33.67 49.22 -7.44
C PRO A 163 -34.79 50.07 -6.83
N GLU A 164 -34.73 51.40 -6.96
CA GLU A 164 -35.75 52.33 -6.46
C GLU A 164 -37.14 52.01 -7.01
N GLU A 165 -37.19 51.50 -8.25
CA GLU A 165 -38.41 51.06 -8.92
C GLU A 165 -39.14 49.90 -8.24
N PHE A 166 -38.49 49.18 -7.31
CA PHE A 166 -39.11 48.11 -6.52
C PHE A 166 -39.85 48.64 -5.29
N ARG A 167 -39.55 49.88 -4.86
CA ARG A 167 -40.21 50.59 -3.75
C ARG A 167 -40.18 49.85 -2.40
N PHE A 168 -39.13 49.09 -2.13
CA PHE A 168 -38.90 48.53 -0.79
C PHE A 168 -38.46 49.63 0.18
N GLN A 169 -38.93 49.54 1.44
CA GLN A 169 -38.51 50.48 2.48
C GLN A 169 -37.12 50.09 3.00
N GLU A 170 -36.36 51.07 3.50
CA GLU A 170 -35.03 50.87 4.10
C GLU A 170 -33.98 50.20 3.19
N THR A 171 -34.21 50.20 1.88
CA THR A 171 -33.23 49.76 0.87
C THR A 171 -32.56 50.96 0.20
N LYS A 172 -31.34 50.76 -0.31
CA LYS A 172 -30.61 51.76 -1.12
C LYS A 172 -30.38 51.23 -2.52
N GLU A 173 -30.53 52.08 -3.54
CA GLU A 173 -30.07 51.72 -4.88
C GLU A 173 -28.56 52.01 -5.00
N VAL A 174 -27.78 50.96 -5.26
CA VAL A 174 -26.33 51.05 -5.46
C VAL A 174 -25.96 50.23 -6.67
N ALA A 175 -25.14 50.79 -7.56
CA ALA A 175 -24.60 50.06 -8.70
C ALA A 175 -23.72 48.89 -8.23
N LEU A 176 -23.94 47.71 -8.81
CA LEU A 176 -23.17 46.49 -8.51
C LEU A 176 -21.65 46.72 -8.64
N ASP A 177 -21.25 47.47 -9.66
CA ASP A 177 -19.85 47.82 -9.94
C ASP A 177 -19.17 48.55 -8.77
N SER A 178 -19.92 49.39 -8.03
CA SER A 178 -19.41 50.08 -6.85
C SER A 178 -19.13 49.14 -5.67
N LEU A 179 -19.92 48.06 -5.55
CA LEU A 179 -19.73 47.05 -4.50
C LEU A 179 -18.56 46.10 -4.81
N ILE A 180 -18.33 45.84 -6.11
CA ILE A 180 -17.18 45.08 -6.60
C ILE A 180 -15.89 45.90 -6.47
N GLY A 181 -15.90 47.16 -6.91
CA GLY A 181 -14.72 48.02 -6.95
C GLY A 181 -13.57 47.40 -7.75
N LYS A 182 -12.35 47.42 -7.18
CA LYS A 182 -11.13 46.83 -7.78
C LYS A 182 -10.87 45.38 -7.35
N LYS A 183 -11.83 44.73 -6.68
CA LYS A 183 -11.63 43.39 -6.10
C LYS A 183 -11.50 42.34 -7.20
N THR A 184 -10.58 41.40 -7.02
CA THR A 184 -10.38 40.29 -7.97
C THR A 184 -11.27 39.08 -7.66
N GLY A 185 -11.64 38.90 -6.40
CA GLY A 185 -12.54 37.85 -5.92
C GLY A 185 -11.89 36.46 -5.86
N PRO A 186 -12.39 35.56 -4.99
CA PRO A 186 -12.04 34.14 -5.01
C PRO A 186 -12.43 33.50 -6.35
N LYS A 187 -11.56 32.63 -6.87
CA LYS A 187 -11.70 32.06 -8.21
C LYS A 187 -12.05 30.57 -8.18
N LEU A 188 -12.86 30.14 -9.12
CA LEU A 188 -13.19 28.75 -9.37
C LEU A 188 -11.95 27.96 -9.79
N VAL A 189 -11.78 26.78 -9.21
CA VAL A 189 -10.72 25.83 -9.50
C VAL A 189 -11.35 24.58 -10.10
N ASP A 190 -10.77 24.09 -11.20
CA ASP A 190 -11.20 22.84 -11.81
C ASP A 190 -10.93 21.67 -10.86
N VAL A 191 -11.97 20.88 -10.59
CA VAL A 191 -11.94 19.73 -9.69
C VAL A 191 -10.88 18.71 -10.14
N ARG A 192 -10.69 18.55 -11.46
CA ARG A 192 -9.76 17.60 -12.08
C ARG A 192 -8.32 18.11 -12.15
N ARG A 193 -8.04 19.34 -11.70
CA ARG A 193 -6.67 19.88 -11.74
C ARG A 193 -5.78 19.10 -10.76
N ALA A 194 -4.92 18.25 -11.32
CA ALA A 194 -3.80 17.66 -10.59
C ALA A 194 -2.95 18.77 -9.96
N GLY A 195 -2.70 18.67 -8.65
CA GLY A 195 -1.98 19.70 -7.89
C GLY A 195 -0.60 19.99 -8.48
N ALA A 196 -0.13 21.24 -8.36
CA ALA A 196 1.16 21.68 -8.88
C ALA A 196 2.35 20.82 -8.39
N THR A 197 2.22 20.24 -7.19
CA THR A 197 3.15 19.27 -6.61
C THR A 197 3.30 18.00 -7.44
N ILE A 198 2.23 17.45 -8.02
CA ILE A 198 2.29 16.25 -8.88
C ILE A 198 3.07 16.56 -10.16
N ARG A 199 2.93 17.78 -10.71
CA ARG A 199 3.70 18.21 -11.90
C ARG A 199 5.19 18.37 -11.58
N LEU A 200 5.53 18.97 -10.44
CA LEU A 200 6.93 19.13 -10.01
C LEU A 200 7.61 17.78 -9.78
N VAL A 201 6.93 16.83 -9.14
CA VAL A 201 7.44 15.45 -8.95
C VAL A 201 7.67 14.76 -10.29
N GLY A 202 6.74 14.91 -11.25
CA GLY A 202 6.90 14.38 -12.60
C GLY A 202 8.14 14.93 -13.31
N ILE A 203 8.39 16.24 -13.23
CA ILE A 203 9.59 16.88 -13.81
C ILE A 203 10.87 16.38 -13.13
N LEU A 204 10.87 16.24 -11.81
CA LEU A 204 12.00 15.72 -11.04
C LEU A 204 12.35 14.28 -11.42
N LEU A 205 11.34 13.43 -11.59
CA LEU A 205 11.54 12.04 -12.02
C LEU A 205 12.11 11.94 -13.44
N ILE A 206 11.64 12.79 -14.36
CA ILE A 206 12.21 12.87 -15.72
C ILE A 206 13.66 13.36 -15.67
N GLY A 207 13.95 14.38 -14.86
CA GLY A 207 15.32 14.87 -14.66
C GLY A 207 16.25 13.79 -14.11
N ALA A 208 15.80 13.04 -13.09
CA ALA A 208 16.55 11.92 -12.53
C ALA A 208 16.78 10.80 -13.55
N ALA A 209 15.80 10.50 -14.41
CA ALA A 209 15.93 9.51 -15.46
C ALA A 209 16.97 9.93 -16.52
N ILE A 210 17.00 11.20 -16.91
CA ILE A 210 17.99 11.74 -17.87
C ILE A 210 19.40 11.67 -17.26
N VAL A 211 19.57 12.08 -16.00
CA VAL A 211 20.86 11.99 -15.30
C VAL A 211 21.29 10.52 -15.15
N GLY A 212 20.37 9.63 -14.78
CA GLY A 212 20.63 8.19 -14.69
C GLY A 212 21.07 7.58 -16.03
N ALA A 213 20.40 7.93 -17.12
CA ALA A 213 20.78 7.50 -18.47
C ALA A 213 22.16 8.04 -18.89
N GLY A 214 22.46 9.30 -18.56
CA GLY A 214 23.77 9.91 -18.82
C GLY A 214 24.89 9.21 -18.07
N LEU A 215 24.70 8.90 -16.78
CA LEU A 215 25.67 8.15 -15.97
C LEU A 215 25.86 6.72 -16.47
N ALA A 216 24.77 6.04 -16.85
CA ALA A 216 24.84 4.70 -17.44
C ALA A 216 25.62 4.70 -18.76
N TYR A 217 25.39 5.69 -19.62
CA TYR A 217 26.14 5.86 -20.87
C TYR A 217 27.63 6.14 -20.62
N TRP A 218 27.95 6.98 -19.63
CA TRP A 218 29.33 7.29 -19.26
C TRP A 218 30.08 6.08 -18.69
N ASN A 219 29.40 5.27 -17.86
CA ASN A 219 29.94 4.01 -17.37
C ASN A 219 30.13 3.00 -18.51
N HIS A 220 29.21 2.96 -19.48
CA HIS A 220 29.35 2.08 -20.65
C HIS A 220 30.56 2.45 -21.51
N LEU A 221 30.81 3.75 -21.71
CA LEU A 221 32.01 4.23 -22.41
C LEU A 221 33.30 3.84 -21.68
N LYS A 222 33.35 4.03 -20.35
CA LYS A 222 34.50 3.60 -19.54
C LYS A 222 34.73 2.10 -19.57
N GLU A 223 33.64 1.32 -19.55
CA GLU A 223 33.73 -0.14 -19.65
C GLU A 223 34.30 -0.55 -21.01
N GLN A 224 33.90 0.11 -22.10
CA GLN A 224 34.49 -0.16 -23.43
C GLN A 224 35.99 0.14 -23.48
N GLU A 225 36.44 1.25 -22.89
CA GLU A 225 37.86 1.58 -22.78
C GLU A 225 38.63 0.54 -21.96
N TYR A 226 38.07 0.12 -20.82
CA TYR A 226 38.65 -0.91 -19.96
C TYR A 226 38.73 -2.28 -20.66
N GLN A 227 37.68 -2.67 -21.37
CA GLN A 227 37.65 -3.92 -22.15
C GLN A 227 38.63 -3.87 -23.33
N ALA A 228 38.78 -2.73 -24.00
CA ALA A 228 39.78 -2.55 -25.05
C ALA A 228 41.22 -2.64 -24.49
N GLU A 229 41.47 -2.13 -23.28
CA GLU A 229 42.75 -2.28 -22.60
C GLU A 229 43.02 -3.72 -22.14
N LEU A 230 42.01 -4.40 -21.58
CA LEU A 230 42.06 -5.82 -21.26
C LEU A 230 42.34 -6.67 -22.50
N GLU A 231 41.73 -6.36 -23.65
CA GLU A 231 42.02 -7.07 -24.90
C GLU A 231 43.44 -6.84 -25.40
N ARG A 232 44.00 -5.64 -25.23
CA ARG A 232 45.41 -5.36 -25.56
C ARG A 232 46.35 -6.17 -24.68
N ILE A 233 46.08 -6.20 -23.37
CA ILE A 233 46.81 -7.02 -22.40
C ILE A 233 46.64 -8.52 -22.74
N ARG A 234 45.44 -8.96 -23.11
CA ARG A 234 45.15 -10.35 -23.48
C ARG A 234 45.83 -10.75 -24.79
N ARG A 235 45.92 -9.87 -25.78
CA ARG A 235 46.70 -10.10 -27.02
C ARG A 235 48.19 -10.21 -26.74
N GLN A 236 48.72 -9.37 -25.84
CA GLN A 236 50.09 -9.48 -25.34
C GLN A 236 50.34 -10.74 -24.49
N ALA A 237 49.33 -11.22 -23.76
CA ALA A 237 49.39 -12.46 -23.00
C ALA A 237 49.22 -13.70 -23.89
N MET A 238 48.48 -13.61 -25.00
CA MET A 238 48.32 -14.69 -25.99
C MET A 238 49.52 -14.81 -26.95
N SER A 239 50.32 -13.75 -27.14
CA SER A 239 51.61 -13.84 -27.84
C SER A 239 52.68 -14.54 -26.99
N VAL A 240 52.44 -14.71 -25.68
CA VAL A 240 53.14 -15.66 -24.83
C VAL A 240 52.35 -16.96 -24.85
N LYS A 241 52.86 -18.01 -25.51
CA LYS A 241 52.23 -19.34 -25.45
C LYS A 241 52.29 -19.87 -24.01
N LEU A 242 51.23 -19.64 -23.23
CA LEU A 242 50.99 -20.38 -22.00
C LEU A 242 50.22 -21.68 -22.33
N PRO A 243 50.62 -22.84 -21.77
CA PRO A 243 49.88 -24.08 -21.92
C PRO A 243 48.49 -23.93 -21.29
N GLY A 244 47.48 -24.34 -22.04
CA GLY A 244 46.07 -24.12 -21.72
C GLY A 244 45.66 -24.70 -20.37
N LYS A 245 45.04 -23.86 -19.53
CA LYS A 245 44.28 -24.31 -18.36
C LYS A 245 43.00 -24.98 -18.89
N GLN A 246 42.89 -26.28 -18.66
CA GLN A 246 41.63 -27.00 -18.84
C GLN A 246 40.55 -26.32 -17.98
N ALA A 247 39.41 -26.01 -18.59
CA ALA A 247 38.26 -25.49 -17.87
C ALA A 247 37.78 -26.56 -16.88
N GLU A 248 37.90 -26.24 -15.59
CA GLU A 248 37.39 -27.09 -14.52
C GLU A 248 35.86 -27.17 -14.66
N PRO A 249 35.24 -28.36 -14.53
CA PRO A 249 33.80 -28.50 -14.68
C PRO A 249 33.07 -27.59 -13.67
N PRO A 250 31.94 -26.98 -14.07
CA PRO A 250 31.22 -26.06 -13.20
C PRO A 250 30.87 -26.75 -11.87
N PRO A 251 31.03 -26.06 -10.73
CA PRO A 251 30.72 -26.63 -9.42
C PRO A 251 29.24 -27.06 -9.39
N PRO A 252 28.91 -28.15 -8.67
CA PRO A 252 27.54 -28.63 -8.57
C PRO A 252 26.63 -27.53 -8.03
N PRO A 253 25.37 -27.45 -8.50
CA PRO A 253 24.48 -26.39 -8.07
C PRO A 253 24.16 -26.50 -6.58
N PRO A 254 23.87 -25.38 -5.90
CA PRO A 254 23.65 -25.35 -4.45
C PRO A 254 22.55 -26.30 -3.93
N TRP A 255 21.56 -26.60 -4.76
CA TRP A 255 20.47 -27.52 -4.42
C TRP A 255 20.80 -29.00 -4.66
N ALA A 256 21.85 -29.33 -5.41
CA ALA A 256 22.16 -30.72 -5.75
C ALA A 256 22.43 -31.55 -4.49
N GLY A 257 21.73 -32.68 -4.35
CA GLY A 257 21.91 -33.60 -3.23
C GLY A 257 21.28 -33.14 -1.90
N GLN A 258 20.69 -31.94 -1.86
CA GLN A 258 19.91 -31.46 -0.73
C GLN A 258 18.51 -32.06 -0.77
N VAL A 259 17.90 -32.24 0.40
CA VAL A 259 16.50 -32.63 0.54
C VAL A 259 15.55 -31.58 -0.06
N VAL A 260 14.48 -32.03 -0.72
CA VAL A 260 13.41 -31.18 -1.22
C VAL A 260 12.82 -30.35 -0.07
N ALA A 261 12.71 -29.03 -0.24
CA ALA A 261 12.32 -28.12 0.84
C ALA A 261 10.99 -28.49 1.53
N ALA A 262 9.98 -28.89 0.75
CA ALA A 262 8.68 -29.29 1.29
C ALA A 262 8.76 -30.55 2.16
N ASP A 263 9.51 -31.56 1.72
CA ASP A 263 9.71 -32.79 2.47
C ASP A 263 10.56 -32.55 3.72
N PHE A 264 11.53 -31.65 3.64
CA PHE A 264 12.27 -31.19 4.81
C PHE A 264 11.36 -30.54 5.85
N ILE A 265 10.47 -29.63 5.44
CA ILE A 265 9.54 -28.96 6.36
C ILE A 265 8.63 -29.97 7.04
N ARG A 266 8.01 -30.88 6.27
CA ARG A 266 7.15 -31.95 6.82
C ARG A 266 7.92 -32.81 7.81
N SER A 267 9.05 -33.36 7.38
CA SER A 267 9.87 -34.24 8.22
C SER A 267 10.40 -33.51 9.45
N CYS A 268 10.78 -32.23 9.35
CA CYS A 268 11.24 -31.49 10.50
C CYS A 268 10.13 -31.24 11.53
N VAL A 269 8.95 -30.81 11.08
CA VAL A 269 7.81 -30.59 11.99
C VAL A 269 7.42 -31.90 12.68
N ASP A 270 7.39 -33.01 11.95
CA ASP A 270 7.09 -34.33 12.50
C ASP A 270 8.16 -34.78 13.51
N GLU A 271 9.45 -34.64 13.19
CA GLU A 271 10.54 -35.02 14.09
C GLU A 271 10.60 -34.14 15.34
N ILE A 272 10.35 -32.83 15.23
CA ILE A 272 10.21 -31.94 16.39
C ILE A 272 9.01 -32.36 17.26
N GLY A 273 7.89 -32.75 16.63
CA GLY A 273 6.71 -33.25 17.33
C GLY A 273 6.93 -34.54 18.13
N ARG A 274 7.98 -35.32 17.84
CA ARG A 274 8.37 -36.50 18.64
C ARG A 274 9.03 -36.12 19.97
N TYR A 275 9.58 -34.91 20.08
CA TYR A 275 10.23 -34.46 21.30
C TYR A 275 9.16 -34.14 22.37
N PRO A 276 9.24 -34.76 23.56
CA PRO A 276 8.24 -34.53 24.60
C PRO A 276 8.33 -33.11 25.15
N PHE A 277 7.17 -32.48 25.31
CA PHE A 277 7.06 -31.11 25.79
C PHE A 277 7.61 -30.89 27.21
N ALA A 278 7.58 -31.92 28.07
CA ALA A 278 8.05 -31.84 29.45
C ALA A 278 9.06 -32.95 29.76
N VAL A 279 10.24 -32.55 30.24
CA VAL A 279 11.25 -33.44 30.83
C VAL A 279 11.40 -33.02 32.28
N ALA A 280 11.25 -33.94 33.23
CA ALA A 280 11.25 -33.58 34.65
C ALA A 280 12.56 -32.89 35.06
N GLY A 281 12.46 -31.63 35.52
CA GLY A 281 13.59 -30.80 35.94
C GLY A 281 14.37 -30.13 34.79
N TRP A 282 13.86 -30.21 33.55
CA TRP A 282 14.50 -29.63 32.36
C TRP A 282 13.47 -28.94 31.46
N LYS A 283 13.72 -27.68 31.15
CA LYS A 283 12.90 -26.89 30.25
C LYS A 283 13.52 -26.83 28.87
N PRO A 284 12.81 -27.23 27.79
CA PRO A 284 13.31 -27.04 26.43
C PRO A 284 13.41 -25.55 26.13
N THR A 285 14.52 -25.14 25.51
CA THR A 285 14.72 -23.77 25.04
C THR A 285 14.40 -23.68 23.55
N THR A 286 15.04 -24.52 22.76
CA THR A 286 14.84 -24.58 21.30
C THR A 286 14.93 -26.02 20.83
N VAL A 287 14.14 -26.36 19.81
CA VAL A 287 14.35 -27.58 19.04
C VAL A 287 14.49 -27.15 17.58
N SER A 288 15.57 -27.56 16.94
CA SER A 288 15.86 -27.14 15.57
C SER A 288 16.26 -28.30 14.68
N CYS A 289 15.86 -28.22 13.41
CA CYS A 289 16.32 -29.12 12.37
C CYS A 289 17.23 -28.39 11.38
N SER A 290 18.23 -29.10 10.87
CA SER A 290 19.03 -28.68 9.73
C SER A 290 19.21 -29.84 8.74
N PRO A 291 19.36 -29.56 7.42
CA PRO A 291 19.61 -30.61 6.47
C PRO A 291 21.07 -31.05 6.51
N GLN A 292 21.28 -32.36 6.38
CA GLN A 292 22.58 -32.98 6.14
C GLN A 292 22.44 -33.91 4.94
N GLY A 293 22.58 -33.33 3.74
CA GLY A 293 22.26 -34.01 2.49
C GLY A 293 20.77 -34.37 2.41
N PRO A 294 20.41 -35.64 2.18
CA PRO A 294 19.00 -36.06 2.13
C PRO A 294 18.36 -36.30 3.49
N VAL A 295 19.07 -36.03 4.60
CA VAL A 295 18.62 -36.40 5.94
C VAL A 295 18.39 -35.16 6.80
N VAL A 296 17.34 -35.21 7.63
CA VAL A 296 17.04 -34.17 8.63
C VAL A 296 17.79 -34.47 9.92
N GLN A 297 18.66 -33.57 10.36
CA GLN A 297 19.30 -33.63 11.67
C GLN A 297 18.54 -32.73 12.63
N VAL A 298 18.19 -33.24 13.81
CA VAL A 298 17.44 -32.49 14.81
C VAL A 298 18.26 -32.38 16.09
N GLN A 299 18.22 -31.20 16.70
CA GLN A 299 18.86 -30.90 17.97
C GLN A 299 17.88 -30.13 18.86
N ALA A 300 17.62 -30.69 20.04
CA ALA A 300 16.91 -30.05 21.14
C ALA A 300 17.93 -29.53 22.16
N LEU A 301 17.79 -28.27 22.58
CA LEU A 301 18.53 -27.65 23.66
C LEU A 301 17.60 -27.46 24.86
N MET A 302 18.11 -27.71 26.06
CA MET A 302 17.35 -27.59 27.29
C MET A 302 18.21 -27.07 28.44
N ASP A 303 17.57 -26.28 29.29
CA ASP A 303 18.17 -25.73 30.51
C ASP A 303 17.53 -26.39 31.73
N ARG A 304 18.29 -26.53 32.81
CA ARG A 304 17.78 -27.06 34.08
C ARG A 304 16.71 -26.13 34.65
N GLU A 305 15.58 -26.70 35.08
CA GLU A 305 14.47 -25.97 35.69
C GLU A 305 14.34 -26.31 37.18
N GLY A 306 14.62 -25.33 38.04
CA GLY A 306 14.50 -25.42 39.50
C GLY A 306 15.65 -26.12 40.24
N GLN A 307 15.56 -26.15 41.57
CA GLN A 307 16.48 -26.84 42.51
C GLN A 307 16.13 -28.33 42.68
N ILE A 308 15.42 -28.93 41.72
CA ILE A 308 15.00 -30.33 41.82
C ILE A 308 16.23 -31.22 41.65
N SER A 309 16.31 -32.26 42.50
CA SER A 309 17.46 -33.15 42.76
C SER A 309 18.40 -33.45 41.58
N SER A 310 19.64 -33.82 41.88
CA SER A 310 20.69 -34.24 40.93
C SER A 310 20.32 -35.42 40.00
N ALA A 311 19.15 -36.03 40.15
CA ALA A 311 18.65 -37.11 39.30
C ALA A 311 18.42 -36.64 37.84
N ASN A 312 19.10 -37.29 36.91
CA ASN A 312 19.01 -36.99 35.48
C ASN A 312 17.92 -37.84 34.81
N TRP A 313 16.74 -37.26 34.63
CA TRP A 313 15.60 -37.91 33.99
C TRP A 313 15.57 -37.77 32.46
N ILE A 314 16.53 -37.06 31.84
CA ILE A 314 16.52 -36.79 30.38
C ILE A 314 16.50 -38.11 29.60
N GLY A 315 17.39 -39.05 29.95
CA GLY A 315 17.45 -40.36 29.30
C GLY A 315 16.15 -41.15 29.42
N ALA A 316 15.59 -41.24 30.63
CA ALA A 316 14.35 -41.95 30.89
C ALA A 316 13.12 -41.29 30.22
N SER A 317 13.14 -39.96 30.07
CA SER A 317 12.04 -39.19 29.47
C SER A 317 12.06 -39.25 27.95
N LEU A 318 13.25 -39.22 27.34
CA LEU A 318 13.42 -39.14 25.90
C LEU A 318 13.53 -40.52 25.22
N LYS A 319 14.08 -41.54 25.88
CA LYS A 319 14.27 -42.85 25.26
C LYS A 319 12.99 -43.69 25.37
N LYS A 320 12.05 -43.49 24.46
CA LYS A 320 10.76 -44.19 24.41
C LYS A 320 10.58 -44.94 23.10
N GLY A 321 10.33 -46.25 23.19
CA GLY A 321 10.14 -47.10 22.00
C GLY A 321 11.35 -47.05 21.06
N ASP A 322 11.09 -46.70 19.80
CA ASP A 322 12.10 -46.54 18.74
C ASP A 322 12.81 -45.17 18.78
N PHE A 323 12.33 -44.22 19.56
CA PHE A 323 12.94 -42.91 19.71
C PHE A 323 14.11 -42.97 20.70
N GLN A 324 15.33 -42.89 20.17
CA GLN A 324 16.58 -43.07 20.91
C GLN A 324 17.57 -41.93 20.60
N PRO A 325 17.31 -40.70 21.06
CA PRO A 325 18.21 -39.58 20.78
C PRO A 325 19.56 -39.73 21.51
N ALA A 326 20.62 -39.23 20.88
CA ALA A 326 21.93 -39.06 21.49
C ALA A 326 21.88 -37.87 22.46
N ILE A 327 22.20 -38.11 23.73
CA ILE A 327 22.12 -37.08 24.79
C ILE A 327 23.53 -36.63 25.15
N THR A 328 23.76 -35.33 25.11
CA THR A 328 25.01 -34.70 25.55
C THR A 328 24.73 -33.68 26.65
N ARG A 329 25.71 -33.45 27.53
CA ARG A 329 25.62 -32.47 28.62
C ARG A 329 26.80 -31.52 28.56
N PRO A 330 26.64 -30.36 27.91
CA PRO A 330 27.69 -29.34 27.85
C PRO A 330 28.06 -28.77 29.23
N SER A 331 27.12 -28.71 30.18
CA SER A 331 27.37 -28.25 31.55
C SER A 331 26.41 -28.90 32.56
N SER A 332 26.52 -28.54 33.85
CA SER A 332 25.59 -28.97 34.91
C SER A 332 24.13 -28.60 34.63
N ASP A 333 23.93 -27.48 33.95
CA ASP A 333 22.62 -26.83 33.80
C ASP A 333 22.14 -26.76 32.35
N LYS A 334 22.91 -27.34 31.43
CA LYS A 334 22.57 -27.43 30.01
C LYS A 334 22.67 -28.86 29.51
N ALA A 335 21.69 -29.28 28.73
CA ALA A 335 21.73 -30.54 28.01
C ALA A 335 21.29 -30.35 26.56
N ALA A 336 21.68 -31.29 25.73
CA ALA A 336 21.23 -31.39 24.35
C ALA A 336 20.83 -32.83 24.02
N ALA A 337 19.80 -32.96 23.19
CA ALA A 337 19.41 -34.23 22.60
C ALA A 337 19.44 -34.09 21.07
N ALA A 338 20.11 -35.02 20.40
CA ALA A 338 20.25 -35.02 18.94
C ALA A 338 19.74 -36.33 18.36
N TRP A 339 19.02 -36.26 17.26
CA TRP A 339 18.55 -37.42 16.52
C TRP A 339 18.44 -37.10 15.05
N THR A 340 18.22 -38.14 14.26
CA THR A 340 18.23 -38.07 12.81
C THR A 340 16.90 -38.61 12.30
N GLY A 341 16.26 -37.85 11.43
CA GLY A 341 15.03 -38.25 10.75
C GLY A 341 15.30 -39.27 9.64
N LYS A 342 14.22 -39.75 9.02
CA LYS A 342 14.32 -40.67 7.88
C LYS A 342 14.90 -39.95 6.65
N PRO A 343 15.73 -40.63 5.83
CA PRO A 343 16.20 -40.08 4.56
C PRO A 343 15.04 -39.71 3.64
N GLN A 344 15.16 -38.56 2.98
CA GLN A 344 14.17 -38.00 2.06
C GLN A 344 14.72 -37.96 0.63
N GLN A 345 13.86 -37.60 -0.33
CA GLN A 345 14.28 -37.43 -1.72
C GLN A 345 15.26 -36.25 -1.86
N ALA A 346 16.39 -36.52 -2.49
CA ALA A 346 17.37 -35.49 -2.84
C ALA A 346 17.00 -34.80 -4.16
N MET A 347 17.22 -33.50 -4.22
CA MET A 347 17.05 -32.70 -5.43
C MET A 347 18.11 -33.04 -6.48
N LEU A 348 17.65 -33.15 -7.72
CA LEU A 348 18.49 -33.42 -8.87
C LEU A 348 19.27 -32.16 -9.30
N PRO A 349 20.50 -32.30 -9.82
CA PRO A 349 21.32 -31.17 -10.23
C PRO A 349 20.78 -30.44 -11.47
N ASP A 350 19.99 -31.09 -12.31
CA ASP A 350 19.42 -30.53 -13.56
C ASP A 350 18.07 -29.81 -13.36
N LEU A 351 17.66 -29.60 -12.10
CA LEU A 351 16.44 -28.90 -11.76
C LEU A 351 16.46 -27.46 -12.28
N LYS A 352 15.41 -27.09 -13.04
CA LYS A 352 15.25 -25.73 -13.57
C LYS A 352 14.70 -24.80 -12.51
N THR A 353 15.50 -23.80 -12.13
CA THR A 353 15.12 -22.75 -11.18
C THR A 353 14.45 -21.55 -11.88
N HIS A 354 13.76 -20.73 -11.11
CA HIS A 354 13.24 -19.44 -11.59
C HIS A 354 14.21 -18.29 -11.29
N PRO A 355 14.12 -17.16 -12.01
CA PRO A 355 14.90 -15.96 -11.69
C PRO A 355 14.64 -15.48 -10.27
N VAL A 356 15.70 -15.07 -9.56
CA VAL A 356 15.64 -14.63 -8.15
C VAL A 356 14.66 -13.48 -7.97
N SER A 357 14.62 -12.52 -8.92
CA SER A 357 13.66 -11.40 -8.88
C SER A 357 12.20 -11.86 -8.95
N ARG A 358 11.90 -12.83 -9.79
CA ARG A 358 10.54 -13.41 -9.91
C ARG A 358 10.13 -14.13 -8.62
N VAL A 359 11.05 -14.91 -8.05
CA VAL A 359 10.80 -15.62 -6.79
C VAL A 359 10.61 -14.63 -5.63
N GLN A 360 11.41 -13.56 -5.57
CA GLN A 360 11.26 -12.49 -4.57
C GLN A 360 9.89 -11.84 -4.64
N SER A 361 9.44 -11.40 -5.83
CA SER A 361 8.13 -10.78 -6.00
C SER A 361 7.00 -11.75 -5.64
N TYR A 362 7.11 -13.02 -6.04
CA TYR A 362 6.14 -14.05 -5.70
C TYR A 362 6.03 -14.28 -4.19
N LEU A 363 7.16 -14.51 -3.51
CA LEU A 363 7.17 -14.77 -2.08
C LEU A 363 6.71 -13.55 -1.28
N ALA A 364 7.12 -12.33 -1.66
CA ALA A 364 6.68 -11.11 -0.99
C ALA A 364 5.16 -10.96 -1.03
N SER A 365 4.53 -11.14 -2.20
CA SER A 365 3.08 -11.06 -2.37
C SER A 365 2.34 -12.13 -1.55
N GLN A 366 2.80 -13.38 -1.58
CA GLN A 366 2.11 -14.47 -0.89
C GLN A 366 2.26 -14.40 0.63
N PHE A 367 3.41 -13.94 1.13
CA PHE A 367 3.62 -13.76 2.57
C PHE A 367 2.88 -12.53 3.11
N GLU A 368 2.71 -11.49 2.29
CA GLU A 368 1.83 -10.35 2.61
C GLU A 368 0.36 -10.79 2.72
N GLU A 369 -0.14 -11.60 1.78
CA GLU A 369 -1.47 -12.22 1.86
C GLU A 369 -1.64 -13.11 3.09
N ALA A 370 -0.59 -13.85 3.46
CA ALA A 370 -0.55 -14.69 4.65
C ALA A 370 -0.29 -13.93 5.97
N LEU A 371 -0.24 -12.59 5.93
CA LEU A 371 0.03 -11.70 7.07
C LEU A 371 1.29 -12.09 7.87
N THR A 372 2.30 -12.64 7.18
CA THR A 372 3.53 -13.15 7.80
C THR A 372 4.72 -12.39 7.25
N ARG A 373 5.53 -11.80 8.14
CA ARG A 373 6.71 -11.06 7.72
C ARG A 373 7.79 -12.01 7.18
N LEU A 374 8.20 -11.75 5.94
CA LEU A 374 9.31 -12.42 5.26
C LEU A 374 10.48 -11.46 5.13
N ASP A 375 11.62 -11.79 5.75
CA ASP A 375 12.86 -11.05 5.60
C ASP A 375 13.74 -11.73 4.53
N ILE A 376 14.15 -10.97 3.52
CA ILE A 376 14.95 -11.46 2.39
C ILE A 376 16.29 -10.69 2.36
N THR A 377 17.41 -11.41 2.25
CA THR A 377 18.73 -10.78 2.19
C THR A 377 19.09 -10.30 0.78
N ALA A 378 20.10 -9.44 0.67
CA ALA A 378 20.69 -9.11 -0.62
C ALA A 378 21.17 -10.36 -1.37
N ALA A 379 21.00 -10.38 -2.70
CA ALA A 379 21.41 -11.49 -3.53
C ALA A 379 22.94 -11.60 -3.59
N GLN A 380 23.45 -12.81 -3.40
CA GLN A 380 24.85 -13.15 -3.57
C GLN A 380 25.05 -13.76 -4.95
N GLN A 381 26.06 -13.31 -5.68
CA GLN A 381 26.32 -13.74 -7.05
C GLN A 381 27.66 -14.45 -7.14
N THR A 382 27.67 -15.62 -7.77
CA THR A 382 28.87 -16.31 -8.23
C THR A 382 28.92 -16.31 -9.76
N GLU A 383 29.96 -16.91 -10.33
CA GLU A 383 30.08 -17.11 -11.78
C GLU A 383 28.91 -17.92 -12.36
N PHE A 384 28.38 -18.89 -11.60
CA PHE A 384 27.38 -19.84 -12.09
C PHE A 384 25.99 -19.69 -11.47
N TYR A 385 25.87 -19.05 -10.31
CA TYR A 385 24.61 -19.01 -9.55
C TYR A 385 24.35 -17.65 -8.92
N ILE A 386 23.07 -17.28 -8.79
CA ILE A 386 22.59 -16.19 -7.94
C ILE A 386 21.80 -16.84 -6.79
N SER A 387 22.07 -16.44 -5.55
CA SER A 387 21.45 -17.04 -4.36
C SER A 387 20.98 -15.96 -3.40
N THR A 388 19.81 -16.17 -2.81
CA THR A 388 19.23 -15.25 -1.83
C THR A 388 18.70 -16.04 -0.64
N LYS A 389 18.98 -15.55 0.56
CA LYS A 389 18.46 -16.13 1.80
C LYS A 389 17.13 -15.50 2.17
N TYR A 390 16.28 -16.29 2.81
CA TYR A 390 15.03 -15.81 3.40
C TYR A 390 14.86 -16.36 4.82
N THR A 391 14.16 -15.58 5.63
CA THR A 391 13.76 -15.96 6.99
C THR A 391 12.35 -15.46 7.26
N PHE A 392 11.52 -16.27 7.91
CA PHE A 392 10.25 -15.81 8.45
C PHE A 392 9.98 -16.43 9.82
N ARG A 393 9.19 -15.72 10.63
CA ARG A 393 8.74 -16.18 11.95
C ARG A 393 7.22 -16.30 11.95
N THR A 394 6.70 -17.39 12.50
CA THR A 394 5.26 -17.64 12.58
C THR A 394 4.89 -18.42 13.84
N GLN A 395 3.66 -18.26 14.32
CA GLN A 395 3.06 -19.12 15.36
C GLN A 395 2.25 -20.27 14.74
N LEU A 396 1.96 -20.20 13.44
CA LEU A 396 1.28 -21.26 12.71
C LEU A 396 2.23 -22.43 12.45
N ASP A 397 1.66 -23.59 12.18
CA ASP A 397 2.42 -24.73 11.71
C ASP A 397 3.14 -24.38 10.38
N PRO A 398 4.46 -24.58 10.26
CA PRO A 398 5.20 -24.28 9.02
C PRO A 398 4.65 -25.00 7.78
N ARG A 399 3.91 -26.10 7.98
CA ARG A 399 3.26 -26.84 6.89
C ARG A 399 2.18 -26.03 6.17
N GLU A 400 1.60 -25.02 6.82
CA GLU A 400 0.63 -24.11 6.20
C GLU A 400 1.25 -23.28 5.04
N PHE A 401 2.58 -23.12 5.03
CA PHE A 401 3.29 -22.37 3.99
C PHE A 401 3.73 -23.25 2.80
N LEU A 402 3.53 -24.58 2.86
CA LEU A 402 3.91 -25.50 1.78
C LEU A 402 3.30 -25.14 0.41
N PRO A 403 2.01 -24.76 0.30
CA PRO A 403 1.42 -24.39 -1.00
C PRO A 403 2.10 -23.20 -1.68
N ILE A 404 2.79 -22.37 -0.91
CA ILE A 404 3.59 -21.23 -1.39
C ILE A 404 5.00 -21.71 -1.75
N LEU A 405 5.67 -22.40 -0.82
CA LEU A 405 7.08 -22.77 -0.94
C LEU A 405 7.32 -23.86 -2.01
N GLU A 406 6.38 -24.78 -2.23
CA GLU A 406 6.47 -25.84 -3.25
C GLU A 406 6.50 -25.30 -4.68
N LYS A 407 5.96 -24.09 -4.90
CA LYS A 407 5.97 -23.44 -6.22
C LYS A 407 7.33 -22.85 -6.58
N VAL A 408 8.32 -22.92 -5.69
CA VAL A 408 9.68 -22.41 -5.92
C VAL A 408 10.66 -23.57 -6.10
N PRO A 409 10.96 -23.97 -7.36
CA PRO A 409 11.89 -25.06 -7.63
C PRO A 409 13.33 -24.68 -7.22
N GLY A 410 14.04 -25.65 -6.64
CA GLY A 410 15.44 -25.50 -6.24
C GLY A 410 15.63 -24.73 -4.93
N MET A 411 14.56 -24.49 -4.17
CA MET A 411 14.65 -23.95 -2.82
C MET A 411 15.39 -24.91 -1.89
N THR A 412 16.33 -24.39 -1.12
CA THR A 412 17.11 -25.12 -0.12
C THR A 412 16.74 -24.66 1.28
N MET A 413 16.72 -25.59 2.23
CA MET A 413 16.50 -25.28 3.63
C MET A 413 17.84 -25.14 4.34
N GLN A 414 17.92 -24.25 5.34
CA GLN A 414 19.09 -24.11 6.20
C GLN A 414 18.78 -24.58 7.61
N LYS A 415 17.69 -24.07 8.18
CA LYS A 415 17.29 -24.38 9.54
C LYS A 415 15.82 -24.11 9.75
N ILE A 416 15.15 -24.97 10.52
CA ILE A 416 13.84 -24.67 11.11
C ILE A 416 14.00 -24.80 12.61
N THR A 417 13.57 -23.79 13.36
CA THR A 417 13.68 -23.76 14.82
C THR A 417 12.31 -23.52 15.42
N TYR A 418 11.92 -24.35 16.39
CA TYR A 418 10.83 -24.04 17.31
C TYR A 418 11.42 -23.49 18.61
N ASP A 419 11.05 -22.26 18.94
CA ASP A 419 11.55 -21.51 20.08
C ASP A 419 10.50 -21.53 21.20
N TYR A 420 10.81 -22.21 22.31
CA TYR A 420 9.95 -22.38 23.50
C TYR A 420 10.08 -21.22 24.49
N THR A 421 10.99 -20.26 24.26
CA THR A 421 11.29 -19.19 25.23
C THR A 421 10.27 -18.05 25.20
N GLN A 422 9.41 -17.99 24.18
CA GLN A 422 8.44 -16.90 23.99
C GLN A 422 7.03 -17.22 24.53
N ASN A 423 6.34 -16.16 24.98
CA ASN A 423 4.89 -16.11 25.25
C ASN A 423 4.30 -17.26 26.08
N ASN A 424 4.71 -17.43 27.35
CA ASN A 424 4.10 -18.40 28.27
C ASN A 424 3.90 -19.80 27.65
N PHE A 425 4.92 -20.30 26.94
CA PHE A 425 4.95 -21.63 26.30
C PHE A 425 4.13 -21.82 25.00
N THR A 426 3.61 -20.74 24.39
CA THR A 426 2.93 -20.86 23.07
C THR A 426 3.88 -20.99 21.88
N GLY A 427 5.19 -20.82 22.10
CA GLY A 427 6.25 -21.10 21.14
C GLY A 427 6.16 -20.34 19.82
N SER A 428 7.19 -20.43 18.99
CA SER A 428 7.13 -19.87 17.63
C SER A 428 8.16 -20.52 16.72
N TRP A 429 7.79 -20.65 15.46
CA TRP A 429 8.62 -21.21 14.40
C TRP A 429 9.46 -20.12 13.74
N ILE A 430 10.73 -20.42 13.51
CA ILE A 430 11.66 -19.64 12.70
C ILE A 430 12.10 -20.54 11.57
N VAL A 431 11.86 -20.11 10.33
CA VAL A 431 12.18 -20.90 9.12
C VAL A 431 13.21 -20.14 8.31
N GLU A 432 14.33 -20.79 8.01
CA GLU A 432 15.48 -20.24 7.30
C GLU A 432 15.80 -21.09 6.07
N GLY A 433 15.97 -20.44 4.92
CA GLY A 433 16.28 -21.12 3.66
C GLY A 433 16.91 -20.21 2.62
N SER A 434 17.03 -20.74 1.41
CA SER A 434 17.51 -19.99 0.24
C SER A 434 16.82 -20.43 -1.04
N PHE A 435 16.75 -19.51 -1.98
CA PHE A 435 16.38 -19.83 -3.36
C PHE A 435 17.47 -19.33 -4.30
N HIS A 436 17.57 -20.01 -5.43
CA HIS A 436 18.72 -19.92 -6.32
C HIS A 436 18.28 -19.74 -7.76
N GLU A 437 19.13 -19.12 -8.57
CA GLU A 437 19.00 -18.99 -10.01
C GLU A 437 20.29 -19.48 -10.67
N ALA A 438 20.17 -20.42 -11.61
CA ALA A 438 21.28 -20.80 -12.50
C ALA A 438 21.53 -19.71 -13.55
N LYS A 439 22.79 -19.25 -13.67
CA LYS A 439 23.20 -18.39 -14.78
C LYS A 439 23.39 -19.21 -16.06
N PRO A 440 23.17 -18.62 -17.26
CA PRO A 440 23.50 -19.27 -18.52
C PRO A 440 24.99 -19.62 -18.56
N ILE A 441 25.33 -20.85 -18.95
CA ILE A 441 26.72 -21.28 -19.13
C ILE A 441 27.30 -20.46 -20.30
N PRO A 442 28.47 -19.80 -20.15
CA PRO A 442 29.10 -19.07 -21.25
C PRO A 442 29.35 -20.00 -22.45
N GLU A 443 29.01 -19.54 -23.66
CA GLU A 443 29.23 -20.29 -24.90
C GLU A 443 30.73 -20.62 -25.05
N GLY A 444 31.06 -21.89 -24.83
CA GLY A 444 32.44 -22.40 -24.77
C GLY A 444 32.64 -23.53 -23.75
N GLY A 445 31.73 -23.68 -22.79
CA GLY A 445 31.71 -24.82 -21.86
C GLY A 445 31.14 -26.08 -22.52
N VAL A 446 31.94 -27.13 -22.63
CA VAL A 446 31.54 -28.44 -23.17
C VAL A 446 30.32 -28.98 -22.39
N LYS A 447 29.22 -29.28 -23.09
CA LYS A 447 28.08 -30.03 -22.56
C LYS A 447 28.59 -31.37 -22.01
N ALA A 448 28.41 -31.62 -20.72
CA ALA A 448 28.60 -32.95 -20.15
C ALA A 448 27.66 -33.94 -20.88
N LYS A 449 28.24 -34.99 -21.47
CA LYS A 449 27.47 -36.07 -22.10
C LYS A 449 26.62 -36.78 -21.04
N PRO A 450 25.35 -37.14 -21.33
CA PRO A 450 24.56 -37.94 -20.42
C PRO A 450 24.91 -39.43 -20.56
N GLY A 451 25.21 -40.05 -19.40
CA GLY A 451 24.91 -41.46 -19.13
C GLY A 451 26.06 -42.46 -19.28
N ALA A 452 26.37 -43.14 -18.17
CA ALA A 452 26.73 -44.55 -18.20
C ALA A 452 25.88 -45.30 -17.17
N ARG A 453 25.02 -46.20 -17.65
CA ARG A 453 24.32 -47.20 -16.83
C ARG A 453 25.35 -48.04 -16.07
N PRO A 454 25.07 -48.47 -14.83
CA PRO A 454 25.91 -49.45 -14.16
C PRO A 454 25.79 -50.81 -14.89
N ALA A 455 26.92 -51.35 -15.34
CA ALA A 455 27.03 -52.73 -15.80
C ALA A 455 27.18 -53.67 -14.58
N PRO A 456 26.72 -54.93 -14.68
CA PRO A 456 26.47 -55.77 -13.52
C PRO A 456 27.72 -56.41 -12.93
N ASN A 457 27.59 -56.65 -11.63
CA ASN A 457 28.39 -57.45 -10.71
C ASN A 457 29.26 -58.56 -11.36
N MET A 458 30.57 -58.53 -11.09
CA MET A 458 31.44 -59.69 -11.29
C MET A 458 32.18 -60.00 -9.97
N GLN A 459 31.76 -61.11 -9.37
CA GLN A 459 32.44 -61.80 -8.28
C GLN A 459 33.94 -61.99 -8.61
N LYS A 460 34.81 -61.72 -7.64
CA LYS A 460 36.14 -62.34 -7.61
C LYS A 460 36.25 -63.27 -6.42
N ARG A 461 36.33 -64.56 -6.77
CA ARG A 461 37.04 -65.59 -6.02
C ARG A 461 38.45 -65.10 -5.70
N SER A 462 38.83 -65.22 -4.43
CA SER A 462 40.01 -65.95 -3.95
C SER A 462 39.86 -66.16 -2.45
#